data_AF-A0A840QSR8-F1
#
_entry.id   AF-A0A840QSR8-F1
#
_cell.length_a   1.000
_cell.length_b   1.000
_cell.length_c   1.000
_cell.angle_alpha   90.00
_cell.angle_beta   90.00
_cell.angle_gamma   90.00
#
_symmetry.space_group_name_H-M   'P 1'
#
loop_
_entity.id
_entity.type
_entity.pdbx_description
1 polymer ?
#
loop_
_entity_poly.entity_id
_entity_poly.type
_entity_poly.pdbx_seq_one_letter_code
_entity_poly.pdbx_strand_id
1 'polypeptide(L)' 'MEDKHYQMQLLEKIENTRLKMYRLALCSNTTREEVLNVSSELDKLLNQYQLYKNKENMY' A
#
# COMPACT_ATOMS: atom_id res chain seq x y z
N MET A 1 4.38 19.50 10.84
CA MET A 1 5.18 19.22 9.62
C MET A 1 5.46 17.73 9.46
N GLU A 2 5.57 16.95 10.53
CA GLU A 2 5.79 15.48 10.48
C GLU A 2 4.64 14.69 9.83
N ASP A 3 3.38 15.10 10.04
CA ASP A 3 2.19 14.38 9.53
C ASP A 3 2.14 14.28 8.00
N LYS A 4 2.33 15.41 7.30
CA LYS A 4 2.33 15.43 5.82
C LYS A 4 3.45 14.59 5.22
N HIS A 5 4.61 14.55 5.88
CA HIS A 5 5.75 13.77 5.41
C HIS A 5 5.48 12.26 5.56
N TYR A 6 4.89 11.85 6.69
CA TYR A 6 4.44 10.48 6.90
C TYR A 6 3.36 10.07 5.88
N GLN A 7 2.37 10.94 5.65
CA GLN A 7 1.32 10.71 4.65
C GLN A 7 1.90 10.49 3.25
N MET A 8 2.87 11.31 2.84
CA MET A 8 3.50 11.22 1.52
C MET A 8 4.29 9.91 1.36
N GLN A 9 5.06 9.52 2.37
CA GLN A 9 5.78 8.24 2.37
C GLN A 9 4.82 7.04 2.31
N LEU A 10 3.68 7.12 3.00
CA LEU A 10 2.69 6.06 2.99
C LEU A 10 2.02 5.91 1.62
N LEU A 11 1.66 7.03 0.99
CA LEU A 11 1.14 7.05 -0.38
C LEU A 11 2.15 6.52 -1.40
N GLU A 12 3.42 6.89 -1.28
CA GLU A 12 4.49 6.38 -2.13
C GLU A 12 4.63 4.85 -2.00
N LYS A 13 4.59 4.32 -0.77
CA LYS A 13 4.63 2.86 -0.54
C LYS A 13 3.41 2.16 -1.14
N ILE A 14 2.21 2.72 -0.97
CA ILE A 14 0.97 2.19 -1.57
C ILE A 14 1.12 2.11 -3.09
N GLU A 15 1.57 3.19 -3.73
CA GLU A 15 1.71 3.24 -5.18
C GLU A 15 2.75 2.24 -5.69
N ASN A 16 3.90 2.15 -5.01
CA ASN A 16 4.93 1.17 -5.36
C ASN A 16 4.43 -0.28 -5.23
N THR A 17 3.69 -0.60 -4.16
CA THR A 17 3.13 -1.95 -3.98
C THR A 17 2.00 -2.24 -4.97
N ARG A 18 1.18 -1.24 -5.32
CA ARG A 18 0.18 -1.36 -6.40
C ARG A 18 0.84 -1.68 -7.74
N LEU A 19 1.94 -1.02 -8.06
CA LEU A 19 2.71 -1.29 -9.28
C LEU A 19 3.33 -2.70 -9.28
N LYS A 20 3.81 -3.19 -8.13
CA LYS A 20 4.25 -4.59 -8.00
C LYS A 20 3.11 -5.56 -8.29
N MET A 21 1.91 -5.31 -7.75
CA MET A 21 0.74 -6.15 -8.00
C MET A 21 0.35 -6.17 -9.49
N TYR A 22 0.40 -5.00 -10.15
CA TYR A 22 0.16 -4.91 -11.59
C TYR A 22 1.18 -5.71 -12.40
N ARG A 23 2.48 -5.61 -12.05
CA ARG A 23 3.54 -6.40 -12.70
C ARG A 23 3.33 -7.91 -12.51
N LEU A 24 2.98 -8.34 -11.30
CA LEU A 24 2.65 -9.74 -11.01
C LEU A 24 1.45 -10.23 -11.83
N ALA A 25 0.42 -9.40 -12.01
CA ALA A 25 -0.74 -9.76 -12.84
C ALA A 25 -0.40 -9.89 -14.34
N LEU A 26 0.61 -9.17 -14.82
CA LEU A 26 1.08 -9.24 -16.21
C LEU A 26 2.10 -10.37 -16.45
N CYS A 27 2.76 -10.86 -15.41
CA CYS A 27 3.73 -11.96 -15.51
C CYS A 27 3.04 -13.32 -15.57
N SER A 28 3.36 -14.12 -16.58
CA SER A 28 2.82 -15.47 -16.79
C SER A 28 3.38 -16.53 -15.83
N ASN A 29 4.48 -16.22 -15.14
CA ASN A 29 5.20 -17.10 -14.23
C ASN A 29 5.07 -16.69 -12.74
N THR A 30 4.09 -15.85 -12.42
CA THR A 30 3.82 -15.42 -11.06
C THR A 30 3.36 -16.58 -10.18
N THR A 31 3.97 -16.72 -8.99
CA THR A 31 3.55 -17.71 -8.01
C THR A 31 2.36 -17.21 -7.19
N ARG A 32 1.52 -18.14 -6.72
CA ARG A 32 0.43 -17.82 -5.79
C ARG A 32 0.94 -17.12 -4.52
N GLU A 33 2.11 -17.52 -4.04
CA GLU A 33 2.72 -16.94 -2.84
C GLU A 33 3.12 -15.48 -3.04
N GLU A 34 3.73 -15.13 -4.18
CA GLU A 34 4.07 -13.74 -4.50
C GLU A 34 2.83 -12.85 -4.57
N VAL A 35 1.73 -13.33 -5.17
CA VAL A 35 0.46 -12.58 -5.21
C VAL A 35 -0.11 -12.38 -3.82
N LEU A 36 -0.11 -13.43 -3.00
CA LEU A 36 -0.60 -13.36 -1.61
C LEU A 36 0.23 -12.40 -0.76
N ASN A 37 1.54 -12.41 -0.93
CA ASN A 37 2.45 -11.54 -0.19
C ASN A 37 2.24 -10.06 -0.56
N VAL A 38 2.20 -9.75 -1.88
CA VAL A 38 2.01 -8.37 -2.34
C VAL A 38 0.61 -7.84 -2.02
N SER A 39 -0.43 -8.67 -2.15
CA SER A 39 -1.80 -8.28 -1.77
C SER A 39 -1.92 -8.02 -0.27
N SER A 40 -1.35 -8.89 0.58
CA SER A 40 -1.33 -8.68 2.03
C SER A 40 -0.57 -7.41 2.43
N GLU A 41 0.55 -7.11 1.76
CA GLU A 41 1.30 -5.87 1.98
C GLU A 41 0.47 -4.64 1.59
N LEU A 42 -0.20 -4.67 0.44
CA LEU A 42 -1.05 -3.58 -0.02
C LEU A 42 -2.20 -3.31 0.93
N ASP A 43 -2.89 -4.35 1.40
CA ASP A 43 -3.99 -4.23 2.36
C ASP A 43 -3.53 -3.59 3.67
N LYS A 44 -2.35 -3.97 4.19
CA LYS A 44 -1.79 -3.37 5.40
C LYS A 44 -1.52 -1.88 5.22
N LEU A 45 -0.94 -1.47 4.08
CA LEU A 45 -0.64 -0.08 3.80
C LEU A 45 -1.92 0.76 3.64
N LEU A 46 -2.94 0.22 2.96
CA LEU A 46 -4.24 0.88 2.82
C LEU A 46 -4.93 1.06 4.17
N ASN A 47 -4.89 0.04 5.03
CA ASN A 47 -5.42 0.12 6.39
C ASN A 47 -4.68 1.18 7.23
N GLN A 48 -3.35 1.26 7.13
CA GLN A 48 -2.57 2.31 7.79
C GLN A 48 -2.99 3.71 7.30
N TYR A 49 -3.21 3.86 6.01
CA TYR A 49 -3.61 5.14 5.43
C TYR A 49 -5.01 5.55 5.89
N GLN A 50 -5.94 4.59 5.95
CA GLN A 50 -7.29 4.85 6.43
C GLN A 50 -7.29 5.23 7.92
N LEU A 51 -6.48 4.57 8.75
CA LEU A 51 -6.31 4.96 10.15
C LEU A 51 -5.73 6.36 10.30
N TYR A 52 -4.73 6.71 9.48
CA TYR A 52 -4.16 8.05 9.44
C TYR A 52 -5.22 9.11 9.06
N LYS A 53 -5.96 8.88 7.97
CA LYS A 53 -7.07 9.74 7.52
C LYS A 53 -8.16 9.92 8.57
N ASN A 54 -8.52 8.84 9.27
CA ASN A 54 -9.53 8.88 10.32
C ASN A 54 -9.07 9.71 11.53
N LYS A 55 -7.77 9.67 11.87
CA LYS A 55 -7.19 10.53 12.91
C LYS A 55 -7.20 12.00 12.49
N GLU A 56 -6.91 12.31 11.23
CA GLU A 56 -7.00 13.70 10.71
C GLU A 56 -8.43 14.25 10.76
N ASN A 57 -9.46 13.42 10.61
CA ASN A 57 -10.87 13.86 10.63
C ASN A 57 -11.47 13.99 12.05
N MET A 58 -10.76 13.56 13.09
CA MET A 58 -11.22 13.63 14.50
C MET A 58 -10.70 14.86 15.26
N TYR A 59 -9.92 15.72 14.60
CA TYR A 59 -9.40 16.99 15.13
C TYR A 59 -9.71 18.14 14.16
#